data_AF-A0A2V8II33-F1
#
_entry.id   AF-A0A2V8II33-F1
#
_cell.length_a   1.000
_cell.length_b   1.000
_cell.length_c   1.000
_cell.angle_alpha   90.00
_cell.angle_beta   90.00
_cell.angle_gamma   90.00
#
_symmetry.space_group_name_H-M   'P 1'
#
loop_
_entity.id
_entity.type
_entity.pdbx_description
1 polymer ?
#
loop_
_entity_poly.entity_id
_entity_poly.type
_entity_poly.pdbx_seq_one_letter_code
_entity_poly.pdbx_strand_id
1 'polypeptide(L)'
;MQQQPQQPTPITDEEIIDLARAYDGTSPARRKNTEDYLRDGTYYTNGYVRLRMRGLTHEQAREIFLSTAERDAYYDLDISAPGLPWVGDDEIIDVSARFISRYRAIGRFQRQNRQDNYRDLTFYFRNYLEYRRRGFDHERAMRQMERDMNAEAGLPDPYPVLVEPMTALTAAGRIFLREGQPHRVKGASAFPLLDRFANTGDVSAYVGTYRDKGYNMFRVWPYVPNPPWDPGWNPPPNDVIIAFVQHVRDEGFTVEITLLTDDDPSRIPWARRLVEDFGAARPENLLIEIGNEPLTHKNIRVEELKDVCERSGFLYSSGIYEDSARTFGRYGTHHSLRDTEWPRRTHDALEFYNGGGPNAPSDPAHRMPWVLDEPIRPDEARGNIEDKRRDFYAYGAGASIMAAGATFHSTSGKFAAVPEGEDGICADAFGRGLNVFPPDAPNGAYERIVEDTLRTYAVGPYMVRIRPQSPQPPRSGFRPLDEFAICFVRG
;
A
#
# COMPACT_ATOMS: atom_id res chain seq x y z
N MET A 1 -21.94 25.47 -22.37
CA MET A 1 -20.51 25.10 -22.32
C MET A 1 -20.06 25.18 -20.87
N GLN A 2 -19.95 24.04 -20.19
CA GLN A 2 -19.30 23.99 -18.87
C GLN A 2 -17.80 24.14 -19.11
N GLN A 3 -17.18 25.18 -18.52
CA GLN A 3 -15.73 25.34 -18.57
C GLN A 3 -15.11 24.14 -17.85
N GLN A 4 -14.20 23.42 -18.52
CA GLN A 4 -13.35 22.46 -17.84
C GLN A 4 -12.59 23.20 -16.72
N PRO A 5 -12.52 22.63 -15.50
CA PRO A 5 -11.71 23.23 -14.44
C PRO A 5 -10.28 23.32 -14.95
N GLN A 6 -9.74 24.55 -15.01
CA GLN A 6 -8.32 24.76 -15.31
C GLN A 6 -7.50 23.97 -14.30
N GLN A 7 -6.59 23.14 -14.79
CA GLN A 7 -5.62 22.49 -13.91
C GLN A 7 -4.82 23.58 -13.19
N PRO A 8 -4.68 23.50 -11.86
CA PRO A 8 -3.97 24.52 -11.10
C PRO A 8 -2.50 24.57 -11.55
N THR A 9 -1.99 25.78 -11.77
CA THR A 9 -0.61 25.99 -12.18
C THR A 9 0.33 25.66 -11.02
N PRO A 10 1.31 24.75 -11.20
CA PRO A 10 2.27 24.39 -10.15
C PRO A 10 2.97 25.61 -9.56
N ILE A 11 3.19 25.60 -8.24
CA ILE A 11 3.98 26.63 -7.54
C ILE A 11 5.45 26.34 -7.80
N THR A 12 6.14 27.28 -8.42
CA THR A 12 7.55 27.13 -8.80
C THR A 12 8.49 27.56 -7.67
N ASP A 13 9.76 27.16 -7.75
CA ASP A 13 10.78 27.58 -6.77
C ASP A 13 11.05 29.09 -6.83
N GLU A 14 10.87 29.71 -8.00
CA GLU A 14 10.95 31.17 -8.16
C GLU A 14 9.85 31.89 -7.36
N GLU A 15 8.62 31.36 -7.39
CA GLU A 15 7.52 31.90 -6.58
C GLU A 15 7.82 31.77 -5.08
N ILE A 16 8.42 30.66 -4.64
CA ILE A 16 8.80 30.44 -3.24
C ILE A 16 9.87 31.44 -2.79
N ILE A 17 10.87 31.68 -3.63
CA ILE A 17 11.94 32.67 -3.36
C ILE A 17 11.35 34.07 -3.24
N ASP A 18 10.44 34.44 -4.14
CA ASP A 18 9.78 35.74 -4.11
C ASP A 18 8.90 35.91 -2.85
N LEU A 19 8.09 34.91 -2.49
CA LEU A 19 7.29 34.94 -1.27
C LEU A 19 8.15 35.11 -0.01
N ALA A 20 9.31 34.46 0.03
CA ALA A 20 10.21 34.58 1.16
C ALA A 20 10.76 36.01 1.32
N ARG A 21 11.15 36.65 0.21
CA ARG A 21 11.58 38.06 0.19
C ARG A 21 10.43 38.99 0.58
N ALA A 22 9.25 38.74 0.03
CA ALA A 22 8.05 39.54 0.26
C ALA A 22 7.66 39.55 1.73
N TYR A 23 7.63 38.36 2.36
CA TYR A 23 7.26 38.22 3.77
C TYR A 23 8.26 38.87 4.73
N ASP A 24 9.57 38.69 4.52
CA ASP A 24 10.62 39.34 5.33
C ASP A 24 10.60 40.89 5.19
N GLY A 25 10.01 41.39 4.11
CA GLY A 25 9.74 42.81 3.87
C GLY A 25 8.71 43.43 4.83
N THR A 26 7.81 42.63 5.40
CA THR A 26 6.66 43.12 6.16
C THR A 26 7.04 43.58 7.58
N SER A 27 6.41 44.66 8.07
CA SER A 27 6.70 45.19 9.42
C SER A 27 6.41 44.20 10.55
N PRO A 28 5.33 43.40 10.53
CA PRO A 28 5.07 42.39 11.55
C PRO A 28 6.15 41.31 11.59
N ALA A 29 6.52 40.75 10.44
CA ALA A 29 7.57 39.72 10.34
C ALA A 29 8.91 40.18 10.91
N ARG A 30 9.30 41.44 10.63
CA ARG A 30 10.59 41.99 11.08
C ARG A 30 10.75 42.06 12.59
N ARG A 31 9.64 42.16 13.34
CA ARG A 31 9.62 42.29 14.80
C ARG A 31 9.56 40.95 15.54
N LYS A 32 9.27 39.86 14.84
CA LYS A 32 9.12 38.51 15.42
C LYS A 32 10.49 37.82 15.57
N ASN A 33 10.59 36.96 16.58
CA ASN A 33 11.71 36.01 16.65
C ASN A 33 11.58 34.99 15.50
N THR A 34 12.64 34.22 15.23
CA THR A 34 12.65 33.29 14.10
C THR A 34 11.56 32.22 14.17
N GLU A 35 11.20 31.73 15.36
CA GLU A 35 10.18 30.67 15.49
C GLU A 35 8.78 31.21 15.21
N ASP A 36 8.40 32.34 15.82
CA ASP A 36 7.11 33.00 15.55
C ASP A 36 7.02 33.46 14.09
N TYR A 37 8.13 33.97 13.54
CA TYR A 37 8.23 34.33 12.13
C TYR A 37 7.91 33.14 11.21
N LEU A 38 8.46 31.96 11.47
CA LEU A 38 8.24 30.75 10.68
C LEU A 38 6.84 30.15 10.88
N ARG A 39 6.32 30.13 12.11
CA ARG A 39 4.95 29.68 12.38
C ARG A 39 3.94 30.52 11.60
N ASP A 40 4.02 31.84 11.74
CA ASP A 40 3.09 32.75 11.10
C ASP A 40 3.28 32.73 9.58
N GLY A 41 4.52 32.58 9.11
CA GLY A 41 4.84 32.29 7.71
C GLY A 41 4.10 31.05 7.17
N THR A 42 3.96 30.00 7.97
CA THR A 42 3.26 28.77 7.57
C THR A 42 1.77 29.00 7.35
N TYR A 43 1.13 29.83 8.19
CA TYR A 43 -0.26 30.27 7.97
C TYR A 43 -0.41 31.01 6.64
N TYR A 44 0.51 31.93 6.34
CA TYR A 44 0.48 32.67 5.09
C TYR A 44 0.76 31.78 3.87
N THR A 45 1.70 30.84 3.98
CA THR A 45 1.94 29.86 2.91
C THR A 45 0.72 28.97 2.67
N ASN A 46 0.04 28.49 3.71
CA ASN A 46 -1.20 27.70 3.57
C ASN A 46 -2.24 28.45 2.73
N GLY A 47 -2.48 29.73 3.04
CA GLY A 47 -3.42 30.54 2.28
C GLY A 47 -2.95 30.84 0.87
N TYR A 48 -1.67 31.16 0.65
CA TYR A 48 -1.12 31.33 -0.70
C TYR A 48 -1.33 30.09 -1.58
N VAL A 49 -1.00 28.90 -1.06
CA VAL A 49 -1.16 27.64 -1.78
C VAL A 49 -2.63 27.40 -2.15
N ARG A 50 -3.57 27.69 -1.23
CA ARG A 50 -5.01 27.59 -1.50
C ARG A 50 -5.49 28.56 -2.58
N LEU A 51 -4.99 29.80 -2.58
CA LEU A 51 -5.30 30.80 -3.62
C LEU A 51 -4.82 30.31 -5.00
N ARG A 52 -3.61 29.78 -5.08
CA ARG A 52 -3.06 29.18 -6.30
C ARG A 52 -3.90 28.00 -6.80
N MET A 53 -4.37 27.14 -5.90
CA MET A 53 -5.24 26.02 -6.24
C MET A 53 -6.63 26.43 -6.72
N ARG A 54 -7.10 27.63 -6.33
CA ARG A 54 -8.33 28.23 -6.86
C ARG A 54 -8.15 28.85 -8.26
N GLY A 55 -6.95 28.79 -8.83
CA GLY A 55 -6.64 29.30 -10.15
C GLY A 55 -6.19 30.76 -10.17
N LEU A 56 -5.87 31.36 -9.02
CA LEU A 56 -5.26 32.70 -9.01
C LEU A 56 -3.83 32.62 -9.57
N THR A 57 -3.42 33.67 -10.28
CA THR A 57 -2.04 33.81 -10.71
C THR A 57 -1.11 34.08 -9.52
N HIS A 58 0.20 33.95 -9.73
CA HIS A 58 1.21 34.26 -8.71
C HIS A 58 1.02 35.68 -8.19
N GLU A 59 0.90 36.65 -9.09
CA GLU A 59 0.76 38.07 -8.76
C GLU A 59 -0.49 38.32 -7.91
N GLN A 60 -1.64 37.78 -8.31
CA GLN A 60 -2.90 37.92 -7.56
C GLN A 60 -2.81 37.28 -6.16
N ALA A 61 -2.30 36.05 -6.07
CA ALA A 61 -2.17 35.35 -4.80
C ALA A 61 -1.15 36.03 -3.87
N ARG A 62 -0.07 36.56 -4.44
CA ARG A 62 0.99 37.30 -3.73
C ARG A 62 0.49 38.63 -3.17
N GLU A 63 -0.31 39.39 -3.90
CA GLU A 63 -0.90 40.63 -3.40
C GLU A 63 -1.78 40.38 -2.18
N ILE A 64 -2.63 39.35 -2.23
CA ILE A 64 -3.49 38.95 -1.11
C ILE A 64 -2.65 38.46 0.08
N PHE A 65 -1.64 37.62 -0.19
CA PHE A 65 -0.67 37.17 0.81
C PHE A 65 -0.01 38.36 1.53
N LEU A 66 0.53 39.33 0.79
CA LEU A 66 1.20 40.51 1.33
C LEU A 66 0.26 41.37 2.16
N SER A 67 -0.92 41.69 1.62
CA SER A 67 -1.93 42.46 2.34
C SER A 67 -2.37 41.80 3.64
N THR A 68 -2.41 40.47 3.67
CA THR A 68 -2.79 39.69 4.86
C THR A 68 -1.65 39.68 5.89
N ALA A 69 -0.42 39.42 5.44
CA ALA A 69 0.78 39.43 6.28
C ALA A 69 1.09 40.81 6.88
N GLU A 70 0.92 41.91 6.11
CA GLU A 70 1.13 43.28 6.60
C GLU A 70 0.18 43.67 7.73
N ARG A 71 -1.05 43.14 7.70
CA ARG A 71 -2.07 43.36 8.72
C ARG A 71 -1.95 42.41 9.91
N ASP A 72 -1.04 41.43 9.85
CA ASP A 72 -0.93 40.33 10.81
C ASP A 72 -2.29 39.63 11.04
N ALA A 73 -3.02 39.42 9.95
CA ALA A 73 -4.41 38.95 9.98
C ALA A 73 -4.54 37.50 9.45
N TYR A 74 -5.70 36.89 9.68
CA TYR A 74 -6.09 35.67 8.97
C TYR A 74 -6.65 36.02 7.59
N TYR A 75 -6.63 35.04 6.67
CA TYR A 75 -7.31 35.19 5.39
C TYR A 75 -8.81 35.40 5.62
N ASP A 76 -9.32 36.57 5.24
CA ASP A 76 -10.72 36.99 5.37
C ASP A 76 -11.63 36.35 4.29
N LEU A 77 -11.27 35.15 3.86
CA LEU A 77 -11.90 34.44 2.76
C LEU A 77 -12.13 32.99 3.19
N ASP A 78 -13.29 32.43 2.83
CA ASP A 78 -13.46 30.98 2.77
C ASP A 78 -12.52 30.47 1.66
N ILE A 79 -11.30 30.15 2.07
CA ILE A 79 -10.22 29.63 1.22
C ILE A 79 -10.29 28.11 1.10
N SER A 80 -11.47 27.52 1.25
CA SER A 80 -11.69 26.13 0.85
C SER A 80 -11.34 26.00 -0.65
N ALA A 81 -10.32 25.20 -0.94
CA ALA A 81 -9.85 24.94 -2.29
C ALA A 81 -10.23 23.49 -2.63
N PRO A 82 -10.94 23.25 -3.75
CA PRO A 82 -11.26 21.89 -4.18
C PRO A 82 -9.98 21.07 -4.33
N GLY A 83 -9.91 19.92 -3.67
CA GLY A 83 -8.80 18.99 -3.81
C GLY A 83 -7.57 19.24 -2.92
N LEU A 84 -7.57 20.23 -2.02
CA LEU A 84 -6.61 20.26 -0.90
C LEU A 84 -7.30 19.96 0.42
N PRO A 85 -6.68 19.18 1.32
CA PRO A 85 -7.24 18.91 2.64
C PRO A 85 -7.30 20.18 3.47
N TRP A 86 -8.31 20.30 4.33
CA TRP A 86 -8.36 21.36 5.34
C TRP A 86 -7.25 21.12 6.37
N VAL A 87 -6.47 22.16 6.65
CA VAL A 87 -5.38 22.15 7.63
C VAL A 87 -5.73 23.20 8.67
N GLY A 88 -6.00 22.76 9.90
CA GLY A 88 -6.36 23.62 11.02
C GLY A 88 -5.14 24.18 11.76
N ASP A 89 -5.41 25.06 12.73
CA ASP A 89 -4.39 25.77 13.49
C ASP A 89 -3.43 24.83 14.23
N ASP A 90 -3.95 23.82 14.93
CA ASP A 90 -3.13 22.84 15.67
C ASP A 90 -2.13 22.14 14.75
N GLU A 91 -2.55 21.86 13.52
CA GLU A 91 -1.74 21.18 12.54
C GLU A 91 -0.62 22.10 12.00
N ILE A 92 -0.94 23.36 11.71
CA ILE A 92 0.07 24.36 11.29
C ILE A 92 1.11 24.57 12.38
N ILE A 93 0.68 24.63 13.64
CA ILE A 93 1.56 24.74 14.81
C ILE A 93 2.47 23.52 14.87
N ASP A 94 1.94 22.30 14.73
CA ASP A 94 2.76 21.09 14.77
C ASP A 94 3.76 21.02 13.61
N VAL A 95 3.32 21.24 12.35
CA VAL A 95 4.20 21.16 11.19
C VAL A 95 5.36 22.15 11.29
N SER A 96 5.07 23.40 11.68
CA SER A 96 6.10 24.42 11.84
C SER A 96 7.07 24.09 12.99
N ALA A 97 6.57 23.60 14.12
CA ALA A 97 7.40 23.19 15.25
C ALA A 97 8.32 22.00 14.91
N ARG A 98 7.78 20.97 14.26
CA ARG A 98 8.53 19.79 13.82
C ARG A 98 9.55 20.13 12.74
N PHE A 99 9.20 20.99 11.79
CA PHE A 99 10.17 21.53 10.83
C PHE A 99 11.33 22.19 11.56
N ILE A 100 11.07 23.14 12.46
CA ILE A 100 12.12 23.86 13.21
C ILE A 100 13.01 22.86 13.98
N SER A 101 12.40 21.93 14.70
CA SER A 101 13.11 20.90 15.48
C SER A 101 14.02 20.05 14.58
N ARG A 102 13.47 19.52 13.48
CA ARG A 102 14.21 18.65 12.55
C ARG A 102 15.31 19.43 11.82
N TYR A 103 15.02 20.63 11.34
CA TYR A 103 16.01 21.46 10.63
C TYR A 103 17.16 21.91 11.52
N ARG A 104 16.90 22.08 12.83
CA ARG A 104 17.95 22.25 13.85
C ARG A 104 18.80 21.00 14.04
N ALA A 105 18.18 19.82 14.07
CA ALA A 105 18.90 18.55 14.20
C ALA A 105 19.79 18.25 12.98
N ILE A 106 19.32 18.57 11.77
CA ILE A 106 20.10 18.53 10.52
C ILE A 106 21.23 19.59 10.53
N GLY A 107 21.11 20.60 11.40
CA GLY A 107 22.07 21.69 11.55
C GLY A 107 21.96 22.76 10.48
N ARG A 108 20.94 22.73 9.61
CA ARG A 108 20.73 23.77 8.57
C ARG A 108 20.16 25.05 9.17
N PHE A 109 19.23 24.93 10.12
CA PHE A 109 18.54 26.05 10.76
C PHE A 109 19.46 27.15 11.28
N GLN A 110 20.59 26.77 11.90
CA GLN A 110 21.56 27.69 12.49
C GLN A 110 22.54 28.29 11.45
N ARG A 111 22.65 27.66 10.27
CA ARG A 111 23.57 28.08 9.19
C ARG A 111 22.92 29.04 8.20
N GLN A 112 21.61 29.26 8.30
CA GLN A 112 20.81 30.06 7.39
C GLN A 112 20.24 31.29 8.09
N ASN A 113 20.00 32.36 7.32
CA ASN A 113 19.23 33.48 7.83
C ASN A 113 17.74 33.09 7.91
N ARG A 114 16.93 33.90 8.61
CA ARG A 114 15.50 33.59 8.79
C ARG A 114 14.73 33.51 7.46
N GLN A 115 15.08 34.34 6.47
CA GLN A 115 14.41 34.35 5.16
C GLN A 115 14.65 33.02 4.41
N ASP A 116 15.88 32.51 4.43
CA ASP A 116 16.22 31.22 3.85
C ASP A 116 15.52 30.07 4.58
N ASN A 117 15.43 30.13 5.92
CA ASN A 117 14.66 29.16 6.69
C ASN A 117 13.17 29.16 6.31
N TYR A 118 12.59 30.33 6.00
CA TYR A 118 11.19 30.42 5.56
C TYR A 118 10.97 29.97 4.12
N ARG A 119 11.93 30.23 3.22
CA ARG A 119 11.93 29.65 1.87
C ARG A 119 11.87 28.13 1.93
N ASP A 120 12.71 27.51 2.76
CA ASP A 120 12.79 26.05 2.87
C ASP A 120 11.53 25.50 3.56
N LEU A 121 11.04 26.15 4.62
CA LEU A 121 9.75 25.81 5.23
C LEU A 121 8.62 25.83 4.20
N THR A 122 8.55 26.86 3.37
CA THR A 122 7.52 27.02 2.33
C THR A 122 7.60 25.87 1.31
N PHE A 123 8.81 25.50 0.89
CA PHE A 123 9.04 24.37 0.00
C PHE A 123 8.55 23.04 0.60
N TYR A 124 8.98 22.71 1.83
CA TYR A 124 8.59 21.45 2.45
C TYR A 124 7.12 21.43 2.88
N PHE A 125 6.57 22.57 3.31
CA PHE A 125 5.14 22.66 3.64
C PHE A 125 4.25 22.51 2.41
N ARG A 126 4.67 23.01 1.23
CA ARG A 126 4.00 22.68 -0.04
C ARG A 126 4.01 21.17 -0.30
N ASN A 127 5.14 20.49 -0.11
CA ASN A 127 5.22 19.03 -0.27
C ASN A 127 4.33 18.30 0.74
N TYR A 128 4.31 18.76 1.99
CA TYR A 128 3.42 18.26 3.03
C TYR A 128 1.95 18.31 2.58
N LEU A 129 1.48 19.46 2.08
CA LEU A 129 0.12 19.60 1.56
C LEU A 129 -0.16 18.67 0.38
N GLU A 130 0.84 18.45 -0.48
CA GLU A 130 0.76 17.51 -1.60
C GLU A 130 0.66 16.04 -1.13
N TYR A 131 1.40 15.64 -0.09
CA TYR A 131 1.25 14.31 0.53
C TYR A 131 -0.14 14.13 1.14
N ARG A 132 -0.63 15.15 1.85
CA ARG A 132 -1.98 15.16 2.39
C ARG A 132 -3.02 15.04 1.29
N ARG A 133 -2.82 15.72 0.14
CA ARG A 133 -3.67 15.59 -1.05
C ARG A 133 -3.69 14.17 -1.62
N ARG A 134 -2.58 13.44 -1.54
CA ARG A 134 -2.46 12.03 -1.96
C ARG A 134 -3.06 11.03 -0.95
N GLY A 135 -3.71 11.52 0.10
CA GLY A 135 -4.40 10.70 1.09
C GLY A 135 -3.55 10.31 2.30
N PHE A 136 -2.36 10.90 2.47
CA PHE A 136 -1.58 10.67 3.68
C PHE A 136 -2.29 11.34 4.86
N ASP A 137 -2.30 10.67 6.02
CA ASP A 137 -2.67 11.33 7.26
C ASP A 137 -1.58 12.33 7.70
N HIS A 138 -1.86 13.11 8.76
CA HIS A 138 -0.95 14.14 9.24
C HIS A 138 0.43 13.57 9.61
N GLU A 139 0.48 12.49 10.39
CA GLU A 139 1.74 11.89 10.84
C GLU A 139 2.56 11.32 9.69
N ARG A 140 1.91 10.63 8.76
CA ARG A 140 2.59 10.05 7.59
C ARG A 140 3.14 11.13 6.67
N ALA A 141 2.37 12.19 6.42
CA ALA A 141 2.84 13.34 5.65
C ALA A 141 4.02 14.04 6.34
N MET A 142 4.00 14.14 7.67
CA MET A 142 5.13 14.68 8.45
C MET A 142 6.38 13.82 8.36
N ARG A 143 6.26 12.49 8.51
CA ARG A 143 7.42 11.58 8.36
C ARG A 143 8.02 11.67 6.97
N GLN A 144 7.19 11.75 5.94
CA GLN A 144 7.68 11.89 4.57
C GLN A 144 8.39 13.23 4.36
N MET A 145 7.82 14.33 4.85
CA MET A 145 8.47 15.64 4.83
C MET A 145 9.85 15.60 5.52
N GLU A 146 9.97 14.95 6.68
CA GLU A 146 11.25 14.82 7.39
C GLU A 146 12.26 13.91 6.66
N ARG A 147 11.79 12.86 5.98
CA ARG A 147 12.62 12.03 5.08
C ARG A 147 13.20 12.87 3.95
N ASP A 148 12.38 13.69 3.29
CA ASP A 148 12.84 14.58 2.22
C ASP A 148 13.91 15.55 2.74
N MET A 149 13.69 16.14 3.93
CA MET A 149 14.66 17.04 4.57
C MET A 149 16.00 16.36 4.83
N ASN A 150 15.99 15.11 5.31
CA ASN A 150 17.21 14.34 5.53
C ASN A 150 17.89 13.95 4.21
N ALA A 151 17.12 13.51 3.22
CA ALA A 151 17.63 13.11 1.91
C ALA A 151 18.35 14.27 1.21
N GLU A 152 17.75 15.47 1.22
CA GLU A 152 18.38 16.67 0.67
C GLU A 152 19.65 17.09 1.44
N ALA A 153 19.73 16.76 2.72
CA ALA A 153 20.92 16.98 3.54
C ALA A 153 21.99 15.88 3.40
N GLY A 154 21.75 14.83 2.60
CA GLY A 154 22.63 13.67 2.50
C GLY A 154 22.71 12.85 3.80
N LEU A 155 21.68 12.92 4.64
CA LEU A 155 21.57 12.19 5.90
C LEU A 155 20.71 10.92 5.72
N PRO A 156 20.94 9.86 6.51
CA PRO A 156 20.13 8.65 6.47
C PRO A 156 18.67 8.93 6.84
N ASP A 157 17.74 8.04 6.44
CA ASP A 157 16.33 8.11 6.81
C ASP A 157 16.22 8.31 8.34
N PRO A 158 15.53 9.37 8.84
CA PRO A 158 15.38 9.61 10.27
C PRO A 158 14.50 8.57 10.97
N TYR A 159 13.77 7.79 10.20
CA TYR A 159 12.94 6.67 10.63
C TYR A 159 13.50 5.39 10.02
N PRO A 160 14.77 5.03 10.33
CA PRO A 160 15.35 3.81 9.81
C PRO A 160 14.50 2.66 10.33
N VAL A 161 14.03 1.83 9.41
CA VAL A 161 13.27 0.65 9.77
C VAL A 161 14.27 -0.29 10.42
N LEU A 162 14.12 -0.53 11.73
CA LEU A 162 14.81 -1.62 12.39
C LEU A 162 14.23 -2.91 11.80
N VAL A 163 14.88 -3.41 10.75
CA VAL A 163 14.51 -4.69 10.15
C VAL A 163 15.03 -5.78 11.06
N GLU A 164 14.14 -6.35 11.87
CA GLU A 164 14.46 -7.57 12.59
C GLU A 164 14.84 -8.66 11.57
N PRO A 165 15.85 -9.50 11.87
CA PRO A 165 16.21 -10.62 11.02
C PRO A 165 14.95 -11.43 10.66
N MET A 166 14.63 -11.54 9.37
CA MET A 166 13.44 -12.25 8.93
C MET A 166 13.71 -13.75 8.88
N THR A 167 13.03 -14.55 9.70
CA THR A 167 13.05 -16.01 9.51
C THR A 167 12.04 -16.47 8.47
N ALA A 168 12.29 -17.66 7.90
CA ALA A 168 11.37 -18.32 6.99
C ALA A 168 9.97 -18.51 7.56
N LEU A 169 8.97 -18.33 6.68
CA LEU A 169 7.59 -18.69 7.00
C LEU A 169 7.43 -20.21 6.99
N THR A 170 6.60 -20.71 7.90
CA THR A 170 6.18 -22.12 7.92
C THR A 170 4.66 -22.21 7.89
N ALA A 171 4.12 -23.22 7.22
CA ALA A 171 2.69 -23.48 7.20
C ALA A 171 2.24 -24.13 8.53
N ALA A 172 1.13 -23.65 9.09
CA ALA A 172 0.50 -24.24 10.27
C ALA A 172 -1.03 -24.21 10.14
N GLY A 173 -1.62 -25.31 9.68
CA GLY A 173 -3.06 -25.40 9.46
C GLY A 173 -3.54 -24.37 8.44
N ARG A 174 -4.32 -23.37 8.88
CA ARG A 174 -4.90 -22.33 8.03
C ARG A 174 -4.05 -21.06 7.91
N ILE A 175 -2.97 -20.96 8.68
CA ILE A 175 -2.16 -19.76 8.80
C ILE A 175 -0.68 -20.05 8.50
N PHE A 176 0.10 -18.98 8.39
CA PHE A 176 1.55 -19.07 8.46
C PHE A 176 2.03 -18.76 9.87
N LEU A 177 3.23 -19.26 10.19
CA LEU A 177 4.00 -18.84 11.35
C LEU A 177 5.31 -18.19 10.89
N ARG A 178 5.78 -17.21 11.65
CA ARG A 178 7.14 -16.68 11.63
C ARG A 178 7.68 -16.76 13.04
N GLU A 179 8.83 -17.41 13.23
CA GLU A 179 9.40 -17.63 14.58
C GLU A 179 8.42 -18.29 15.57
N GLY A 180 7.54 -19.16 15.06
CA GLY A 180 6.48 -19.81 15.83
C GLY A 180 5.28 -18.90 16.17
N GLN A 181 5.32 -17.62 15.80
CA GLN A 181 4.20 -16.69 15.99
C GLN A 181 3.29 -16.63 14.76
N PRO A 182 1.97 -16.51 14.94
CA PRO A 182 1.02 -16.30 13.85
C PRO A 182 1.41 -15.14 12.94
N HIS A 183 1.46 -15.41 11.64
CA HIS A 183 1.82 -14.44 10.62
C HIS A 183 0.76 -14.38 9.52
N ARG A 184 0.32 -13.17 9.18
CA ARG A 184 -0.59 -12.91 8.06
C ARG A 184 0.17 -12.30 6.90
N VAL A 185 0.01 -12.90 5.72
CA VAL A 185 0.51 -12.33 4.47
C VAL A 185 -0.36 -11.13 4.07
N LYS A 186 0.29 -9.99 3.83
CA LYS A 186 -0.32 -8.74 3.37
C LYS A 186 0.42 -8.36 2.09
N GLY A 187 0.00 -9.00 1.01
CA GLY A 187 0.65 -8.93 -0.30
C GLY A 187 0.24 -7.70 -1.08
N ALA A 188 1.12 -7.24 -1.97
CA ALA A 188 0.80 -6.33 -3.05
C ALA A 188 1.35 -6.88 -4.37
N SER A 189 0.56 -6.78 -5.45
CA SER A 189 1.05 -7.07 -6.80
C SER A 189 2.13 -6.07 -7.18
N ALA A 190 3.31 -6.56 -7.56
CA ALA A 190 4.47 -5.75 -7.91
C ALA A 190 5.23 -6.38 -9.08
N PHE A 191 4.51 -6.74 -10.16
CA PHE A 191 5.03 -7.67 -11.17
C PHE A 191 6.39 -7.30 -11.76
N PRO A 192 6.64 -6.06 -12.24
CA PRO A 192 7.93 -5.70 -12.81
C PRO A 192 8.93 -5.17 -11.77
N LEU A 193 8.68 -5.30 -10.46
CA LEU A 193 9.56 -4.74 -9.43
C LEU A 193 10.98 -5.34 -9.51
N LEU A 194 11.07 -6.64 -9.82
CA LEU A 194 12.34 -7.34 -10.07
C LEU A 194 13.05 -6.80 -11.33
N ASP A 195 12.32 -6.58 -12.43
CA ASP A 195 12.89 -6.00 -13.65
C ASP A 195 13.41 -4.57 -13.40
N ARG A 196 12.67 -3.76 -12.65
CA ARG A 196 13.13 -2.43 -12.24
C ARG A 196 14.41 -2.50 -11.42
N PHE A 197 14.49 -3.40 -10.44
CA PHE A 197 15.70 -3.59 -9.65
C PHE A 197 16.88 -4.00 -10.53
N ALA A 198 16.69 -4.95 -11.44
CA ALA A 198 17.75 -5.39 -12.35
C ALA A 198 18.28 -4.25 -13.24
N ASN A 199 17.42 -3.32 -13.63
CA ASN A 199 17.79 -2.21 -14.52
C ASN A 199 18.32 -0.96 -13.80
N THR A 200 17.90 -0.72 -12.55
CA THR A 200 18.17 0.56 -11.84
C THR A 200 18.82 0.40 -10.48
N GLY A 201 18.70 -0.77 -9.86
CA GLY A 201 19.07 -1.01 -8.47
C GLY A 201 18.14 -0.33 -7.44
N ASP A 202 17.09 0.38 -7.87
CA ASP A 202 16.24 1.17 -6.98
C ASP A 202 14.76 0.75 -7.04
N VAL A 203 14.27 0.33 -5.88
CA VAL A 203 12.87 -0.01 -5.62
C VAL A 203 12.30 0.75 -4.42
N SER A 204 13.08 1.65 -3.82
CA SER A 204 12.83 2.27 -2.52
C SER A 204 11.47 2.96 -2.42
N ALA A 205 11.08 3.73 -3.46
CA ALA A 205 9.82 4.47 -3.45
C ALA A 205 8.59 3.54 -3.36
N TYR A 206 8.60 2.43 -4.10
CA TYR A 206 7.52 1.46 -4.09
C TYR A 206 7.48 0.70 -2.76
N VAL A 207 8.64 0.21 -2.33
CA VAL A 207 8.80 -0.56 -1.09
C VAL A 207 8.41 0.27 0.13
N GLY A 208 8.93 1.50 0.24
CA GLY A 208 8.62 2.44 1.31
C GLY A 208 7.14 2.80 1.36
N THR A 209 6.50 3.00 0.20
CA THR A 209 5.06 3.31 0.16
C THR A 209 4.21 2.18 0.73
N TYR A 210 4.45 0.93 0.32
CA TYR A 210 3.69 -0.22 0.81
C TYR A 210 4.04 -0.59 2.26
N ARG A 211 5.28 -0.33 2.69
CA ARG A 211 5.68 -0.45 4.10
C ARG A 211 4.85 0.47 4.97
N ASP A 212 4.77 1.74 4.59
CA ASP A 212 4.00 2.75 5.33
C ASP A 212 2.49 2.44 5.32
N LYS A 213 2.01 1.63 4.35
CA LYS A 213 0.64 1.10 4.31
C LYS A 213 0.45 -0.20 5.11
N GLY A 214 1.50 -0.73 5.72
CA GLY A 214 1.47 -1.93 6.57
C GLY A 214 1.47 -3.26 5.84
N TYR A 215 1.88 -3.28 4.57
CA TYR A 215 2.07 -4.50 3.78
C TYR A 215 3.40 -5.17 4.14
N ASN A 216 3.53 -6.46 3.85
CA ASN A 216 4.72 -7.25 4.22
C ASN A 216 5.13 -8.29 3.17
N MET A 217 4.46 -8.33 2.02
CA MET A 217 4.85 -9.20 0.91
C MET A 217 4.68 -8.49 -0.45
N PHE A 218 5.60 -8.74 -1.37
CA PHE A 218 5.45 -8.40 -2.79
C PHE A 218 5.36 -9.67 -3.64
N ARG A 219 4.39 -9.71 -4.54
CA ARG A 219 4.31 -10.72 -5.60
C ARG A 219 4.94 -10.17 -6.87
N VAL A 220 5.98 -10.83 -7.38
CA VAL A 220 6.82 -10.32 -8.47
C VAL A 220 7.01 -11.35 -9.57
N TRP A 221 7.21 -10.87 -10.79
CA TRP A 221 7.29 -11.69 -11.99
C TRP A 221 8.66 -11.52 -12.66
N PRO A 222 9.43 -12.60 -12.84
CA PRO A 222 10.73 -12.54 -13.49
C PRO A 222 10.65 -12.19 -14.97
N TYR A 223 9.54 -12.50 -15.64
CA TYR A 223 9.36 -12.24 -17.07
C TYR A 223 7.89 -12.12 -17.45
N VAL A 224 7.63 -11.55 -18.63
CA VAL A 224 6.33 -11.61 -19.34
C VAL A 224 6.55 -11.55 -20.86
N PRO A 225 5.68 -12.18 -21.66
CA PRO A 225 5.74 -12.09 -23.12
C PRO A 225 5.31 -10.71 -23.63
N ASN A 226 5.81 -10.35 -24.83
CA ASN A 226 5.24 -9.27 -25.64
C ASN A 226 4.64 -9.87 -26.92
N PRO A 227 3.32 -9.77 -27.18
CA PRO A 227 2.22 -9.22 -26.37
C PRO A 227 1.76 -10.17 -25.23
N PRO A 228 0.89 -9.74 -24.27
CA PRO A 228 0.16 -8.46 -24.16
C PRO A 228 0.88 -7.37 -23.35
N TRP A 229 2.11 -7.62 -22.90
CA TRP A 229 2.92 -6.63 -22.21
C TRP A 229 3.83 -5.95 -23.22
N ASP A 230 3.63 -4.66 -23.45
CA ASP A 230 4.41 -3.90 -24.43
C ASP A 230 5.18 -2.74 -23.77
N PRO A 231 6.53 -2.81 -23.69
CA PRO A 231 7.35 -3.99 -23.97
C PRO A 231 7.21 -5.05 -22.87
N GLY A 232 7.41 -6.32 -23.23
CA GLY A 232 7.60 -7.42 -22.28
C GLY A 232 9.05 -7.45 -21.79
N TRP A 233 9.35 -8.29 -20.80
CA TRP A 233 10.70 -8.44 -20.25
C TRP A 233 11.08 -9.91 -20.07
N ASN A 234 12.39 -10.18 -20.09
CA ASN A 234 12.96 -11.51 -19.87
C ASN A 234 13.47 -11.65 -18.43
N PRO A 235 13.65 -12.88 -17.92
CA PRO A 235 14.26 -13.08 -16.62
C PRO A 235 15.67 -12.50 -16.57
N PRO A 236 16.01 -11.72 -15.53
CA PRO A 236 17.41 -11.36 -15.28
C PRO A 236 18.21 -12.60 -14.85
N PRO A 237 19.56 -12.51 -14.82
CA PRO A 237 20.40 -13.57 -14.28
C PRO A 237 19.98 -14.01 -12.85
N ASN A 238 20.09 -15.31 -12.54
CA ASN A 238 19.59 -15.87 -11.27
C ASN A 238 20.23 -15.23 -10.03
N ASP A 239 21.50 -14.84 -10.10
CA ASP A 239 22.20 -14.12 -9.03
C ASP A 239 21.61 -12.74 -8.77
N VAL A 240 21.14 -12.03 -9.82
CA VAL A 240 20.39 -10.78 -9.68
C VAL A 240 19.04 -11.00 -9.01
N ILE A 241 18.33 -12.09 -9.34
CA ILE A 241 17.06 -12.45 -8.68
C ILE A 241 17.28 -12.73 -7.20
N ILE A 242 18.34 -13.48 -6.85
CA ILE A 242 18.70 -13.76 -5.46
C ILE A 242 19.06 -12.45 -4.72
N ALA A 243 19.85 -11.58 -5.35
CA ALA A 243 20.19 -10.28 -4.79
C ALA A 243 18.96 -9.40 -4.55
N PHE A 244 17.98 -9.42 -5.46
CA PHE A 244 16.70 -8.74 -5.28
C PHE A 244 15.94 -9.28 -4.06
N VAL A 245 15.82 -10.60 -3.93
CA VAL A 245 15.13 -11.22 -2.79
C VAL A 245 15.79 -10.81 -1.46
N GLN A 246 17.13 -10.80 -1.41
CA GLN A 246 17.87 -10.33 -0.24
C GLN A 246 17.68 -8.83 0.03
N HIS A 247 17.70 -8.00 -1.02
CA HIS A 247 17.44 -6.56 -0.88
C HIS A 247 16.05 -6.30 -0.29
N VAL A 248 15.02 -6.98 -0.79
CA VAL A 248 13.64 -6.85 -0.29
C VAL A 248 13.49 -7.41 1.13
N ARG A 249 14.27 -8.43 1.51
CA ARG A 249 14.36 -8.91 2.91
C ARG A 249 14.85 -7.80 3.83
N ASP A 250 15.91 -7.11 3.41
CA ASP A 250 16.54 -6.03 4.20
C ASP A 250 15.62 -4.82 4.34
N GLU A 251 14.57 -4.75 3.52
CA GLU A 251 13.50 -3.78 3.61
C GLU A 251 12.28 -4.29 4.43
N GLY A 252 12.34 -5.53 4.95
CA GLY A 252 11.33 -6.14 5.83
C GLY A 252 10.22 -6.91 5.13
N PHE A 253 10.40 -7.30 3.87
CA PHE A 253 9.35 -7.91 3.04
C PHE A 253 9.66 -9.34 2.61
N THR A 254 8.60 -10.15 2.54
CA THR A 254 8.58 -11.43 1.84
C THR A 254 8.40 -11.20 0.34
N VAL A 255 9.08 -11.99 -0.48
CA VAL A 255 8.90 -12.03 -1.93
C VAL A 255 8.22 -13.33 -2.31
N GLU A 256 7.08 -13.24 -2.97
CA GLU A 256 6.53 -14.35 -3.74
C GLU A 256 7.00 -14.21 -5.19
N ILE A 257 7.82 -15.17 -5.63
CA ILE A 257 8.28 -15.25 -7.01
C ILE A 257 7.33 -16.17 -7.78
N THR A 258 6.64 -15.64 -8.79
CA THR A 258 5.89 -16.47 -9.74
C THR A 258 6.82 -16.94 -10.85
N LEU A 259 7.22 -18.21 -10.84
CA LEU A 259 8.26 -18.75 -11.71
C LEU A 259 7.88 -18.73 -13.18
N LEU A 260 6.67 -19.17 -13.52
CA LEU A 260 6.17 -19.23 -14.90
C LEU A 260 4.96 -18.31 -15.05
N THR A 261 5.10 -17.25 -15.83
CA THR A 261 4.03 -16.25 -16.03
C THR A 261 3.20 -16.50 -17.28
N ASP A 262 3.66 -17.40 -18.17
CA ASP A 262 3.02 -17.71 -19.45
C ASP A 262 3.35 -19.12 -19.95
N ASP A 263 2.66 -19.56 -21.01
CA ASP A 263 2.79 -20.86 -21.69
C ASP A 263 4.07 -21.00 -22.52
N ASP A 264 5.22 -20.83 -21.88
CA ASP A 264 6.53 -20.96 -22.51
C ASP A 264 7.34 -22.12 -21.89
N PRO A 265 7.26 -23.33 -22.47
CA PRO A 265 8.03 -24.49 -22.00
C PRO A 265 9.55 -24.26 -21.99
N SER A 266 10.07 -23.31 -22.78
CA SER A 266 11.51 -23.00 -22.79
C SER A 266 11.99 -22.38 -21.48
N ARG A 267 11.07 -21.88 -20.63
CA ARG A 267 11.38 -21.31 -19.31
C ARG A 267 11.50 -22.35 -18.21
N ILE A 268 11.00 -23.57 -18.40
CA ILE A 268 11.03 -24.62 -17.38
C ILE A 268 12.48 -24.98 -16.94
N PRO A 269 13.46 -25.18 -17.85
CA PRO A 269 14.84 -25.44 -17.44
C PRO A 269 15.46 -24.30 -16.62
N TRP A 270 15.18 -23.04 -16.99
CA TRP A 270 15.63 -21.87 -16.24
C TRP A 270 14.99 -21.80 -14.85
N ALA A 271 13.66 -21.97 -14.77
CA ALA A 271 12.93 -21.94 -13.50
C ALA A 271 13.41 -23.06 -12.57
N ARG A 272 13.65 -24.26 -13.08
CA ARG A 272 14.24 -25.36 -12.31
C ARG A 272 15.59 -24.96 -11.74
N ARG A 273 16.46 -24.38 -12.58
CA ARG A 273 17.79 -23.94 -12.15
C ARG A 273 17.72 -22.85 -11.09
N LEU A 274 16.79 -21.90 -11.22
CA LEU A 274 16.56 -20.85 -10.24
C LEU A 274 16.15 -21.43 -8.86
N VAL A 275 15.27 -22.43 -8.83
CA VAL A 275 14.89 -23.10 -7.56
C VAL A 275 16.08 -23.82 -6.92
N GLU A 276 16.97 -24.43 -7.71
CA GLU A 276 18.21 -25.03 -7.22
C GLU A 276 19.17 -23.98 -6.65
N ASP A 277 19.35 -22.85 -7.34
CA ASP A 277 20.19 -21.75 -6.89
C ASP A 277 19.61 -21.10 -5.61
N PHE A 278 18.28 -20.97 -5.48
CA PHE A 278 17.64 -20.62 -4.22
C PHE A 278 17.90 -21.65 -3.12
N GLY A 279 17.87 -22.94 -3.44
CA GLY A 279 18.20 -24.01 -2.49
C GLY A 279 19.61 -23.90 -1.92
N ALA A 280 20.56 -23.36 -2.70
CA ALA A 280 21.91 -23.06 -2.24
C ALA A 280 21.98 -21.75 -1.42
N ALA A 281 21.28 -20.70 -1.86
CA ALA A 281 21.29 -19.38 -1.21
C ALA A 281 20.47 -19.30 0.08
N ARG A 282 19.44 -20.16 0.22
CA ARG A 282 18.52 -20.24 1.36
C ARG A 282 17.91 -18.88 1.80
N PRO A 283 17.31 -18.08 0.89
CA PRO A 283 16.63 -16.85 1.29
C PRO A 283 15.45 -17.15 2.23
N GLU A 284 15.43 -16.48 3.37
CA GLU A 284 14.41 -16.70 4.41
C GLU A 284 13.07 -16.04 4.04
N ASN A 285 13.09 -15.02 3.21
CA ASN A 285 11.90 -14.25 2.85
C ASN A 285 11.26 -14.70 1.53
N LEU A 286 11.48 -15.94 1.08
CA LEU A 286 11.00 -16.44 -0.22
C LEU A 286 9.74 -17.31 -0.09
N LEU A 287 8.73 -17.01 -0.90
CA LEU A 287 7.64 -17.89 -1.30
C LEU A 287 7.73 -18.14 -2.81
N ILE A 288 7.29 -19.31 -3.26
CA ILE A 288 7.32 -19.69 -4.68
C ILE A 288 5.91 -19.97 -5.16
N GLU A 289 5.46 -19.26 -6.18
CA GLU A 289 4.33 -19.72 -6.99
C GLU A 289 4.89 -20.30 -8.29
N ILE A 290 4.54 -21.54 -8.63
CA ILE A 290 5.11 -22.19 -9.81
C ILE A 290 4.56 -21.54 -11.10
N GLY A 291 3.25 -21.28 -11.18
CA GLY A 291 2.64 -20.72 -12.38
C GLY A 291 1.56 -19.69 -12.06
N ASN A 292 1.54 -18.58 -12.79
CA ASN A 292 0.41 -17.64 -12.73
C ASN A 292 -0.77 -18.21 -13.51
N GLU A 293 -1.88 -18.50 -12.83
CA GLU A 293 -3.15 -18.93 -13.46
C GLU A 293 -2.97 -20.09 -14.44
N PRO A 294 -2.36 -21.23 -14.02
CA PRO A 294 -1.77 -22.20 -14.94
C PRO A 294 -2.76 -22.87 -15.91
N LEU A 295 -4.06 -22.83 -15.60
CA LEU A 295 -5.13 -23.50 -16.36
C LEU A 295 -6.17 -22.55 -16.95
N THR A 296 -6.09 -21.27 -16.59
CA THR A 296 -7.08 -20.27 -17.01
C THR A 296 -6.46 -19.47 -18.14
N HIS A 297 -7.02 -19.63 -19.34
CA HIS A 297 -6.50 -19.07 -20.59
C HIS A 297 -5.08 -19.52 -20.98
N LYS A 298 -4.51 -20.46 -20.22
CA LYS A 298 -3.13 -20.97 -20.30
C LYS A 298 -3.09 -22.48 -20.04
N ASN A 299 -1.93 -23.08 -20.27
CA ASN A 299 -1.58 -24.47 -20.04
C ASN A 299 -0.14 -24.58 -19.51
N ILE A 300 0.14 -23.86 -18.42
CA ILE A 300 1.47 -23.84 -17.79
C ILE A 300 1.73 -25.19 -17.14
N ARG A 301 2.87 -25.81 -17.48
CA ARG A 301 3.24 -27.15 -17.01
C ARG A 301 3.89 -27.13 -15.63
N VAL A 302 3.12 -26.73 -14.62
CA VAL A 302 3.57 -26.59 -13.23
C VAL A 302 4.10 -27.90 -12.63
N GLU A 303 3.61 -29.04 -13.12
CA GLU A 303 3.99 -30.38 -12.65
C GLU A 303 5.47 -30.68 -12.88
N GLU A 304 6.07 -30.09 -13.92
CA GLU A 304 7.48 -30.29 -14.23
C GLU A 304 8.39 -29.70 -13.14
N LEU A 305 7.92 -28.71 -12.36
CA LEU A 305 8.69 -28.06 -11.30
C LEU A 305 8.37 -28.59 -9.90
N LYS A 306 7.39 -29.48 -9.75
CA LYS A 306 6.97 -30.04 -8.45
C LYS A 306 8.14 -30.64 -7.67
N ASP A 307 8.85 -31.59 -8.28
CA ASP A 307 9.93 -32.33 -7.60
C ASP A 307 11.07 -31.43 -7.11
N VAL A 308 11.44 -30.39 -7.87
CA VAL A 308 12.51 -29.46 -7.46
C VAL A 308 12.04 -28.55 -6.33
N CYS A 309 10.77 -28.10 -6.38
CA CYS A 309 10.18 -27.29 -5.31
C CYS A 309 10.04 -28.10 -4.01
N GLU A 310 9.61 -29.36 -4.08
CA GLU A 310 9.51 -30.25 -2.91
C GLU A 310 10.85 -30.45 -2.21
N ARG A 311 11.91 -30.74 -2.98
CA ARG A 311 13.27 -30.93 -2.45
C ARG A 311 13.91 -29.65 -1.92
N SER A 312 13.49 -28.49 -2.43
CA SER A 312 14.01 -27.20 -1.98
C SER A 312 13.69 -26.92 -0.50
N GLY A 313 12.55 -27.40 -0.02
CA GLY A 313 12.04 -27.15 1.32
C GLY A 313 11.37 -25.79 1.51
N PHE A 314 11.33 -24.93 0.50
CA PHE A 314 10.58 -23.68 0.54
C PHE A 314 9.06 -23.92 0.61
N LEU A 315 8.33 -22.91 1.07
CA LEU A 315 6.90 -22.85 0.82
C LEU A 315 6.67 -22.57 -0.67
N TYR A 316 5.87 -23.42 -1.31
CA TYR A 316 5.51 -23.24 -2.71
C TYR A 316 4.03 -23.56 -2.95
N SER A 317 3.45 -22.95 -3.98
CA SER A 317 2.10 -23.16 -4.52
C SER A 317 2.22 -23.53 -5.99
N SER A 318 1.38 -24.43 -6.49
CA SER A 318 1.26 -24.68 -7.93
C SER A 318 0.68 -23.48 -8.69
N GLY A 319 -0.01 -22.56 -8.01
CA GLY A 319 -0.89 -21.57 -8.60
C GLY A 319 -2.26 -22.17 -8.92
N ILE A 320 -3.34 -21.42 -8.65
CA ILE A 320 -4.72 -21.84 -8.95
C ILE A 320 -5.56 -20.64 -9.37
N TYR A 321 -6.47 -20.89 -10.30
CA TYR A 321 -7.55 -19.98 -10.63
C TYR A 321 -8.92 -20.70 -10.59
N GLU A 322 -9.09 -21.82 -11.30
CA GLU A 322 -10.41 -22.50 -11.42
C GLU A 322 -10.45 -23.97 -10.97
N ASP A 323 -9.37 -24.75 -11.09
CA ASP A 323 -9.39 -26.19 -10.77
C ASP A 323 -8.51 -26.50 -9.55
N SER A 324 -9.16 -26.55 -8.38
CA SER A 324 -8.48 -26.84 -7.12
C SER A 324 -8.00 -28.29 -7.03
N ALA A 325 -8.61 -29.24 -7.73
CA ALA A 325 -8.25 -30.66 -7.66
C ALA A 325 -6.82 -30.94 -8.14
N ARG A 326 -6.27 -30.05 -8.97
CA ARG A 326 -4.89 -30.12 -9.49
C ARG A 326 -3.87 -29.37 -8.63
N THR A 327 -4.31 -28.75 -7.55
CA THR A 327 -3.43 -28.01 -6.62
C THR A 327 -2.47 -28.95 -5.92
N PHE A 328 -1.21 -28.52 -5.81
CA PHE A 328 -0.24 -29.08 -4.89
C PHE A 328 0.70 -27.98 -4.40
N GLY A 329 1.34 -28.22 -3.25
CA GLY A 329 2.14 -27.20 -2.59
C GLY A 329 2.15 -27.37 -1.09
N ARG A 330 2.77 -26.41 -0.42
CA ARG A 330 2.73 -26.23 1.03
C ARG A 330 1.84 -25.06 1.46
N TYR A 331 1.35 -24.29 0.50
CA TYR A 331 0.28 -23.31 0.62
C TYR A 331 -0.46 -23.21 -0.71
N GLY A 332 -1.66 -22.62 -0.69
CA GLY A 332 -2.46 -22.35 -1.89
C GLY A 332 -2.54 -20.85 -2.17
N THR A 333 -2.58 -20.50 -3.45
CA THR A 333 -2.95 -19.17 -3.96
C THR A 333 -4.30 -19.30 -4.67
N HIS A 334 -5.21 -18.33 -4.51
CA HIS A 334 -6.51 -18.34 -5.20
C HIS A 334 -6.88 -16.98 -5.72
N HIS A 335 -7.09 -16.89 -7.03
CA HIS A 335 -7.63 -15.70 -7.68
C HIS A 335 -9.14 -15.63 -7.49
N SER A 336 -9.61 -14.69 -6.66
CA SER A 336 -11.04 -14.51 -6.48
C SER A 336 -11.72 -14.06 -7.78
N LEU A 337 -12.86 -14.68 -8.10
CA LEU A 337 -13.66 -14.28 -9.26
C LEU A 337 -13.95 -12.78 -9.24
N ARG A 338 -13.62 -12.10 -10.33
CA ARG A 338 -13.74 -10.63 -10.50
C ARG A 338 -15.16 -10.22 -10.90
N ASP A 339 -16.16 -10.77 -10.23
CA ASP A 339 -17.58 -10.49 -10.45
C ASP A 339 -18.14 -9.45 -9.46
N THR A 340 -19.44 -9.16 -9.48
CA THR A 340 -20.04 -8.18 -8.54
C THR A 340 -20.08 -8.67 -7.09
N GLU A 341 -19.83 -9.97 -6.86
CA GLU A 341 -19.82 -10.62 -5.56
C GLU A 341 -18.39 -10.79 -5.03
N TRP A 342 -17.36 -10.32 -5.75
CA TRP A 342 -15.94 -10.42 -5.37
C TRP A 342 -15.65 -10.07 -3.90
N PRO A 343 -16.28 -9.05 -3.25
CA PRO A 343 -15.97 -8.74 -1.86
C PRO A 343 -16.24 -9.94 -0.95
N ARG A 344 -17.22 -10.79 -1.32
CA ARG A 344 -17.74 -11.92 -0.56
C ARG A 344 -16.94 -13.20 -0.76
N ARG A 345 -16.06 -13.27 -1.77
CA ARG A 345 -15.32 -14.49 -2.16
C ARG A 345 -14.20 -14.90 -1.18
N THR A 346 -14.03 -14.16 -0.08
CA THR A 346 -13.02 -14.50 0.94
C THR A 346 -13.30 -15.81 1.68
N HIS A 347 -14.55 -16.30 1.66
CA HIS A 347 -14.92 -17.60 2.20
C HIS A 347 -14.35 -18.79 1.41
N ASP A 348 -13.98 -18.59 0.13
CA ASP A 348 -13.39 -19.61 -0.73
C ASP A 348 -12.17 -20.28 -0.06
N ALA A 349 -11.35 -19.51 0.68
CA ALA A 349 -10.20 -20.04 1.43
C ALA A 349 -10.58 -21.13 2.46
N LEU A 350 -11.71 -20.97 3.15
CA LEU A 350 -12.19 -21.98 4.11
C LEU A 350 -12.78 -23.20 3.40
N GLU A 351 -13.39 -23.01 2.24
CA GLU A 351 -13.94 -24.09 1.43
C GLU A 351 -12.81 -24.95 0.84
N PHE A 352 -11.74 -24.33 0.31
CA PHE A 352 -10.55 -25.09 -0.09
C PHE A 352 -9.87 -25.81 1.08
N TYR A 353 -9.81 -25.19 2.26
CA TYR A 353 -9.23 -25.83 3.42
C TYR A 353 -10.02 -27.05 3.89
N ASN A 354 -11.36 -26.96 3.91
CA ASN A 354 -12.25 -28.00 4.45
C ASN A 354 -12.72 -29.02 3.40
N GLY A 355 -12.59 -28.72 2.11
CA GLY A 355 -13.16 -29.50 1.00
C GLY A 355 -14.61 -29.11 0.71
N GLY A 356 -15.10 -29.54 -0.45
CA GLY A 356 -16.41 -29.18 -0.99
C GLY A 356 -16.46 -27.85 -1.74
N GLY A 357 -15.29 -27.18 -1.83
CA GLY A 357 -14.82 -26.03 -2.63
C GLY A 357 -15.81 -25.07 -3.32
N PRO A 358 -15.34 -23.86 -3.67
CA PRO A 358 -16.19 -22.87 -4.33
C PRO A 358 -16.58 -23.26 -5.76
N ASN A 359 -15.85 -24.21 -6.37
CA ASN A 359 -16.04 -24.60 -7.77
C ASN A 359 -16.92 -25.85 -7.92
N ALA A 360 -16.70 -26.87 -7.08
CA ALA A 360 -17.55 -28.05 -7.05
C ALA A 360 -17.64 -28.72 -5.66
N PRO A 361 -18.78 -29.34 -5.31
CA PRO A 361 -18.92 -30.13 -4.07
C PRO A 361 -17.93 -31.29 -3.92
N SER A 362 -17.30 -31.70 -5.01
CA SER A 362 -16.27 -32.75 -5.05
C SER A 362 -14.85 -32.24 -4.79
N ASP A 363 -14.65 -30.93 -4.66
CA ASP A 363 -13.33 -30.35 -4.46
C ASP A 363 -12.69 -30.91 -3.17
N PRO A 364 -11.40 -31.32 -3.23
CA PRO A 364 -10.76 -31.96 -2.10
C PRO A 364 -10.45 -30.98 -0.97
N ALA A 365 -10.30 -31.51 0.25
CA ALA A 365 -9.79 -30.74 1.37
C ALA A 365 -8.27 -30.60 1.30
N HIS A 366 -7.76 -29.40 1.07
CA HIS A 366 -6.32 -29.17 0.86
C HIS A 366 -5.49 -29.08 2.16
N ARG A 367 -6.13 -28.71 3.28
CA ARG A 367 -5.52 -28.66 4.63
C ARG A 367 -4.19 -27.89 4.71
N MET A 368 -4.09 -26.78 3.97
CA MET A 368 -2.93 -25.89 3.93
C MET A 368 -3.36 -24.42 4.06
N PRO A 369 -2.47 -23.46 4.40
CA PRO A 369 -2.80 -22.04 4.39
C PRO A 369 -3.10 -21.56 2.97
N TRP A 370 -4.04 -20.63 2.85
CA TRP A 370 -4.47 -20.03 1.57
C TRP A 370 -4.23 -18.53 1.56
N VAL A 371 -3.55 -18.04 0.53
CA VAL A 371 -3.43 -16.62 0.20
C VAL A 371 -4.44 -16.31 -0.88
N LEU A 372 -5.36 -15.38 -0.60
CA LEU A 372 -6.32 -14.91 -1.58
C LEU A 372 -5.62 -13.90 -2.48
N ASP A 373 -5.26 -14.33 -3.68
CA ASP A 373 -4.47 -13.57 -4.62
C ASP A 373 -5.36 -12.82 -5.61
N GLU A 374 -4.80 -11.75 -6.16
CA GLU A 374 -5.38 -10.89 -7.17
C GLU A 374 -6.93 -10.77 -7.21
N PRO A 375 -7.57 -10.19 -6.18
CA PRO A 375 -8.96 -9.78 -6.32
C PRO A 375 -9.07 -8.72 -7.44
N ILE A 376 -10.31 -8.30 -7.74
CA ILE A 376 -10.56 -7.27 -8.75
C ILE A 376 -9.68 -6.02 -8.52
N ARG A 377 -9.22 -5.36 -9.60
CA ARG A 377 -8.51 -4.08 -9.45
C ARG A 377 -9.47 -2.92 -9.19
N PRO A 378 -9.01 -1.82 -8.59
CA PRO A 378 -9.82 -0.62 -8.41
C PRO A 378 -10.43 -0.06 -9.70
N ASP A 379 -9.73 -0.16 -10.85
CA ASP A 379 -10.23 0.27 -12.17
C ASP A 379 -11.33 -0.64 -12.73
N GLU A 380 -11.38 -1.90 -12.30
CA GLU A 380 -12.37 -2.90 -12.72
C GLU A 380 -13.59 -2.93 -11.78
N ALA A 381 -13.41 -2.49 -10.53
CA ALA A 381 -14.46 -2.45 -9.51
C ALA A 381 -15.55 -1.42 -9.86
N ARG A 382 -16.81 -1.80 -9.63
CA ARG A 382 -17.97 -0.90 -9.81
C ARG A 382 -18.21 -0.04 -8.57
N GLY A 383 -18.86 1.10 -8.77
CA GLY A 383 -19.24 2.03 -7.70
C GLY A 383 -18.37 3.27 -7.67
N ASN A 384 -18.73 4.24 -6.83
CA ASN A 384 -17.89 5.42 -6.60
C ASN A 384 -16.70 5.04 -5.69
N ILE A 385 -15.77 5.97 -5.50
CA ILE A 385 -14.55 5.71 -4.69
C ILE A 385 -14.86 5.29 -3.24
N GLU A 386 -15.94 5.80 -2.63
CA GLU A 386 -16.32 5.39 -1.27
C GLU A 386 -16.88 3.96 -1.23
N ASP A 387 -17.65 3.57 -2.25
CA ASP A 387 -18.13 2.19 -2.38
C ASP A 387 -16.94 1.23 -2.56
N LYS A 388 -15.98 1.59 -3.42
CA LYS A 388 -14.74 0.81 -3.62
C LYS A 388 -13.94 0.72 -2.33
N ARG A 389 -13.70 1.86 -1.65
CA ARG A 389 -12.98 1.92 -0.37
C ARG A 389 -13.58 0.94 0.65
N ARG A 390 -14.92 0.91 0.77
CA ARG A 390 -15.63 0.00 1.68
C ARG A 390 -15.50 -1.47 1.27
N ASP A 391 -15.56 -1.78 -0.02
CA ASP A 391 -15.43 -3.15 -0.52
C ASP A 391 -14.03 -3.72 -0.33
N PHE A 392 -12.99 -2.94 -0.66
CA PHE A 392 -11.60 -3.34 -0.44
C PHE A 392 -11.30 -3.53 1.06
N TYR A 393 -11.84 -2.66 1.92
CA TYR A 393 -11.78 -2.88 3.37
C TYR A 393 -12.50 -4.18 3.79
N ALA A 394 -13.73 -4.42 3.31
CA ALA A 394 -14.49 -5.62 3.63
C ALA A 394 -13.81 -6.90 3.16
N TYR A 395 -13.20 -6.89 1.97
CA TYR A 395 -12.45 -8.03 1.45
C TYR A 395 -11.19 -8.28 2.28
N GLY A 396 -10.40 -7.24 2.58
CA GLY A 396 -9.23 -7.38 3.47
C GLY A 396 -9.61 -7.91 4.85
N ALA A 397 -10.71 -7.42 5.43
CA ALA A 397 -11.24 -7.89 6.70
C ALA A 397 -11.72 -9.35 6.62
N GLY A 398 -12.46 -9.73 5.58
CA GLY A 398 -12.88 -11.11 5.35
C GLY A 398 -11.70 -12.06 5.24
N ALA A 399 -10.69 -11.69 4.44
CA ALA A 399 -9.45 -12.44 4.31
C ALA A 399 -8.73 -12.60 5.66
N SER A 400 -8.76 -11.57 6.51
CA SER A 400 -8.08 -11.63 7.80
C SER A 400 -8.66 -12.65 8.79
N ILE A 401 -9.94 -13.03 8.66
CA ILE A 401 -10.55 -14.09 9.49
C ILE A 401 -10.70 -15.43 8.78
N MET A 402 -10.59 -15.50 7.45
CA MET A 402 -10.85 -16.73 6.69
C MET A 402 -9.63 -17.30 5.95
N ALA A 403 -8.59 -16.51 5.74
CA ALA A 403 -7.41 -16.87 4.94
C ALA A 403 -6.09 -16.60 5.70
N ALA A 404 -4.99 -17.16 5.20
CA ALA A 404 -3.65 -16.89 5.73
C ALA A 404 -3.13 -15.49 5.32
N GLY A 405 -3.82 -14.84 4.39
CA GLY A 405 -3.50 -13.53 3.88
C GLY A 405 -4.20 -13.24 2.57
N ALA A 406 -3.91 -12.08 2.00
CA ALA A 406 -4.36 -11.72 0.67
C ALA A 406 -3.37 -10.75 0.00
N THR A 407 -3.40 -10.71 -1.32
CA THR A 407 -2.58 -9.81 -2.15
C THR A 407 -3.47 -8.73 -2.78
N PHE A 408 -3.14 -7.46 -2.56
CA PHE A 408 -3.83 -6.36 -3.20
C PHE A 408 -3.43 -6.26 -4.68
N HIS A 409 -4.42 -6.37 -5.57
CA HIS A 409 -4.25 -6.17 -7.01
C HIS A 409 -4.56 -4.74 -7.39
N SER A 410 -3.67 -4.10 -8.15
CA SER A 410 -3.87 -2.73 -8.61
C SER A 410 -3.25 -2.49 -9.97
N THR A 411 -3.72 -1.45 -10.64
CA THR A 411 -3.13 -1.02 -11.91
C THR A 411 -1.72 -0.49 -11.68
N SER A 412 -1.50 0.25 -10.61
CA SER A 412 -0.17 0.70 -10.18
C SER A 412 0.74 -0.48 -9.89
N GLY A 413 0.25 -1.50 -9.17
CA GLY A 413 0.99 -2.73 -8.88
C GLY A 413 1.36 -3.55 -10.12
N LYS A 414 0.47 -3.57 -11.13
CA LYS A 414 0.73 -4.17 -12.45
C LYS A 414 2.01 -3.62 -13.10
N PHE A 415 2.34 -2.36 -12.83
CA PHE A 415 3.52 -1.68 -13.37
C PHE A 415 4.55 -1.30 -12.29
N ALA A 416 4.42 -1.85 -11.08
CA ALA A 416 5.19 -1.48 -9.89
C ALA A 416 5.28 0.05 -9.66
N ALA A 417 4.27 0.82 -10.04
CA ALA A 417 4.18 2.24 -9.77
C ALA A 417 3.72 2.49 -8.33
N VAL A 418 4.15 3.62 -7.74
CA VAL A 418 3.64 4.05 -6.43
C VAL A 418 2.11 4.24 -6.55
N PRO A 419 1.30 3.62 -5.69
CA PRO A 419 -0.15 3.71 -5.79
C PRO A 419 -0.62 5.13 -5.44
N GLU A 420 -1.31 5.76 -6.39
CA GLU A 420 -1.93 7.08 -6.23
C GLU A 420 -3.44 7.00 -6.53
N GLY A 421 -4.19 8.07 -6.25
CA GLY A 421 -5.61 8.17 -6.58
C GLY A 421 -6.44 6.99 -6.03
N GLU A 422 -7.25 6.36 -6.90
CA GLU A 422 -8.11 5.25 -6.52
C GLU A 422 -7.31 4.04 -5.98
N ASP A 423 -6.16 3.72 -6.60
CA ASP A 423 -5.29 2.63 -6.14
C ASP A 423 -4.76 2.90 -4.75
N GLY A 424 -4.32 4.15 -4.48
CA GLY A 424 -3.81 4.56 -3.17
C GLY A 424 -4.85 4.41 -2.06
N ILE A 425 -6.08 4.86 -2.32
CA ILE A 425 -7.22 4.80 -1.39
C ILE A 425 -7.64 3.35 -1.13
N CYS A 426 -7.75 2.54 -2.18
CA CYS A 426 -8.14 1.13 -2.05
C CYS A 426 -7.04 0.30 -1.37
N ALA A 427 -5.76 0.60 -1.62
CA ALA A 427 -4.64 -0.05 -0.94
C ALA A 427 -4.66 0.23 0.58
N ASP A 428 -4.96 1.45 1.00
CA ASP A 428 -5.09 1.80 2.42
C ASP A 428 -6.26 1.07 3.08
N ALA A 429 -7.42 1.06 2.42
CA ALA A 429 -8.59 0.34 2.90
C ALA A 429 -8.35 -1.17 3.03
N PHE A 430 -7.77 -1.80 2.00
CA PHE A 430 -7.44 -3.22 2.00
C PHE A 430 -6.45 -3.59 3.11
N GLY A 431 -5.37 -2.80 3.25
CA GLY A 431 -4.38 -2.96 4.31
C GLY A 431 -4.97 -2.80 5.70
N ARG A 432 -5.83 -1.80 5.92
CA ARG A 432 -6.59 -1.63 7.18
C ARG A 432 -7.46 -2.86 7.47
N GLY A 433 -8.17 -3.37 6.47
CA GLY A 433 -8.99 -4.58 6.58
C GLY A 433 -8.16 -5.79 7.00
N LEU A 434 -7.00 -6.02 6.38
CA LEU A 434 -6.10 -7.12 6.74
C LEU A 434 -5.54 -7.05 8.16
N ASN A 435 -5.57 -5.87 8.79
CA ASN A 435 -5.04 -5.62 10.13
C ASN A 435 -6.09 -5.62 11.23
N VAL A 436 -7.39 -5.69 10.89
CA VAL A 436 -8.46 -5.46 11.87
C VAL A 436 -8.59 -6.59 12.92
N PHE A 437 -8.18 -7.82 12.58
CA PHE A 437 -8.21 -8.98 13.49
C PHE A 437 -6.81 -9.61 13.71
N PRO A 438 -6.56 -10.31 14.83
CA PRO A 438 -5.30 -11.01 15.09
C PRO A 438 -4.92 -12.03 14.01
N PRO A 439 -3.63 -12.25 13.69
CA PRO A 439 -3.19 -13.16 12.61
C PRO A 439 -3.63 -14.62 12.74
N ASP A 440 -3.94 -15.08 13.96
CA ASP A 440 -4.42 -16.44 14.25
C ASP A 440 -5.94 -16.59 14.17
N ALA A 441 -6.68 -15.52 13.90
CA ALA A 441 -8.14 -15.54 13.77
C ALA A 441 -8.68 -16.67 12.86
N PRO A 442 -8.05 -17.04 11.72
CA PRO A 442 -8.51 -18.14 10.86
C PRO A 442 -8.60 -19.52 11.53
N ASN A 443 -7.93 -19.73 12.67
CA ASN A 443 -7.99 -20.98 13.42
C ASN A 443 -9.29 -21.15 14.23
N GLY A 444 -10.12 -20.10 14.33
CA GLY A 444 -11.40 -20.18 15.01
C GLY A 444 -12.41 -21.12 14.33
N ALA A 445 -13.44 -21.49 15.10
CA ALA A 445 -14.59 -22.21 14.56
C ALA A 445 -15.35 -21.31 13.58
N TYR A 446 -15.59 -21.80 12.38
CA TYR A 446 -16.29 -21.07 11.33
C TYR A 446 -17.81 -21.27 11.45
N GLU A 447 -18.54 -20.17 11.33
CA GLU A 447 -20.00 -20.14 11.24
C GLU A 447 -20.40 -19.15 10.14
N ARG A 448 -21.25 -19.60 9.21
CA ARG A 448 -21.96 -18.71 8.30
C ARG A 448 -23.27 -18.29 8.94
N ILE A 449 -23.43 -16.99 9.20
CA ILE A 449 -24.64 -16.45 9.81
C ILE A 449 -25.59 -16.02 8.68
N VAL A 450 -26.78 -16.60 8.68
CA VAL A 450 -27.86 -16.21 7.77
C VAL A 450 -28.62 -15.03 8.40
N GLU A 451 -28.43 -13.84 7.84
CA GLU A 451 -29.13 -12.58 8.19
C GLU A 451 -29.78 -12.02 6.92
N ASP A 452 -31.03 -12.37 6.62
CA ASP A 452 -31.78 -11.90 5.43
C ASP A 452 -30.93 -11.83 4.12
N THR A 453 -30.62 -10.61 3.66
CA THR A 453 -29.79 -10.35 2.46
C THR A 453 -28.29 -10.22 2.76
N LEU A 454 -27.92 -10.08 4.04
CA LEU A 454 -26.55 -9.88 4.54
C LEU A 454 -25.76 -11.20 4.51
N ARG A 455 -24.55 -11.13 3.95
CA ARG A 455 -23.54 -12.20 4.10
C ARG A 455 -22.62 -11.86 5.27
N THR A 456 -22.89 -12.52 6.38
CA THR A 456 -22.16 -12.36 7.64
C THR A 456 -21.41 -13.66 7.94
N TYR A 457 -20.10 -13.55 8.13
CA TYR A 457 -19.22 -14.67 8.43
C TYR A 457 -18.62 -14.47 9.80
N ALA A 458 -18.62 -15.51 10.64
CA ALA A 458 -17.99 -15.50 11.94
C ALA A 458 -16.92 -16.59 12.02
N VAL A 459 -15.78 -16.25 12.62
CA VAL A 459 -14.70 -17.19 12.91
C VAL A 459 -14.24 -16.95 14.34
N GLY A 460 -14.54 -17.91 15.22
CA GLY A 460 -14.32 -17.74 16.67
C GLY A 460 -15.08 -16.52 17.22
N PRO A 461 -14.41 -15.57 17.90
CA PRO A 461 -15.05 -14.38 18.43
C PRO A 461 -15.18 -13.24 17.40
N TYR A 462 -14.70 -13.42 16.17
CA TYR A 462 -14.63 -12.37 15.16
C TYR A 462 -15.72 -12.53 14.10
N MET A 463 -16.20 -11.41 13.57
CA MET A 463 -17.25 -11.42 12.55
C MET A 463 -17.04 -10.31 11.51
N VAL A 464 -17.32 -10.62 10.25
CA VAL A 464 -17.28 -9.68 9.13
C VAL A 464 -18.61 -9.71 8.37
N ARG A 465 -19.12 -8.53 8.05
CA ARG A 465 -20.31 -8.31 7.22
C ARG A 465 -19.92 -7.66 5.90
N ILE A 466 -19.98 -8.43 4.82
CA ILE A 466 -19.36 -8.02 3.56
C ILE A 466 -20.31 -7.22 2.66
N ARG A 467 -21.58 -7.65 2.48
CA ARG A 467 -22.64 -6.92 1.75
C ARG A 467 -24.04 -7.60 1.86
N PRO A 468 -25.16 -6.87 1.65
CA PRO A 468 -25.24 -5.40 1.70
C PRO A 468 -24.77 -4.90 3.06
N GLN A 469 -24.36 -3.64 3.15
CA GLN A 469 -23.84 -3.09 4.39
C GLN A 469 -24.96 -2.27 5.02
N SER A 470 -25.54 -2.79 6.10
CA SER A 470 -26.61 -2.14 6.86
C SER A 470 -26.05 -1.54 8.15
N PRO A 471 -26.50 -0.32 8.53
CA PRO A 471 -26.13 0.27 9.83
C PRO A 471 -26.80 -0.45 11.01
N GLN A 472 -27.64 -1.46 10.76
CA GLN A 472 -28.26 -2.22 11.84
C GLN A 472 -27.19 -2.94 12.67
N PRO A 473 -27.27 -2.85 14.01
CA PRO A 473 -26.35 -3.55 14.89
C PRO A 473 -26.42 -5.06 14.64
N PRO A 474 -25.30 -5.78 14.82
CA PRO A 474 -25.28 -7.23 14.67
C PRO A 474 -26.18 -7.89 15.73
N ARG A 475 -26.40 -9.21 15.61
CA ARG A 475 -27.00 -10.02 16.68
C ARG A 475 -26.44 -9.63 18.06
N SER A 476 -27.29 -9.72 19.10
CA SER A 476 -26.92 -9.42 20.49
C SER A 476 -25.60 -10.10 20.88
N GLY A 477 -24.64 -9.33 21.39
CA GLY A 477 -23.35 -9.82 21.90
C GLY A 477 -22.11 -9.49 21.06
N PHE A 478 -22.27 -8.88 19.87
CA PHE A 478 -21.16 -8.37 19.06
C PHE A 478 -21.06 -6.85 19.13
N ARG A 479 -19.84 -6.32 19.28
CA ARG A 479 -19.55 -4.87 19.24
C ARG A 479 -18.77 -4.51 17.97
N PRO A 480 -19.05 -3.37 17.31
CA PRO A 480 -18.34 -2.94 16.11
C PRO A 480 -16.89 -2.57 16.45
N LEU A 481 -15.99 -2.83 15.49
CA LEU A 481 -14.56 -2.48 15.56
C LEU A 481 -14.17 -1.34 14.61
N ASP A 482 -15.05 -0.95 13.70
CA ASP A 482 -14.74 0.03 12.65
C ASP A 482 -15.88 1.00 12.36
N GLU A 483 -15.51 2.05 11.63
CA GLU A 483 -16.37 3.15 11.19
C GLU A 483 -17.48 2.71 10.21
N PHE A 484 -17.33 1.55 9.56
CA PHE A 484 -18.25 1.06 8.55
C PHE A 484 -19.31 0.10 9.10
N ALA A 485 -19.18 -0.32 10.36
CA ALA A 485 -19.93 -1.43 10.94
C ALA A 485 -19.81 -2.71 10.07
N ILE A 486 -18.59 -3.01 9.63
CA ILE A 486 -18.26 -4.22 8.85
C ILE A 486 -17.67 -5.30 9.76
N CYS A 487 -16.75 -4.93 10.65
CA CYS A 487 -16.02 -5.84 11.53
C CYS A 487 -16.53 -5.75 12.96
N PHE A 488 -16.63 -6.91 13.61
CA PHE A 488 -17.14 -7.02 14.96
C PHE A 488 -16.37 -8.05 15.78
N VAL A 489 -16.42 -7.89 17.10
CA VAL A 489 -15.91 -8.86 18.08
C VAL A 489 -16.97 -9.20 19.11
N ARG A 490 -17.02 -10.46 19.54
CA ARG A 490 -17.87 -10.92 20.63
C ARG A 490 -17.31 -10.40 21.96
N GLY A 491 -18.19 -9.82 22.79
CA GLY A 491 -17.86 -9.33 24.13
C GLY A 491 -17.66 -10.44 25.16
#